data_AF-A0A0F4L6M4-F1
#
_entry.id   AF-A0A0F4L6M4-F1
#
_cell.length_a   1.000
_cell.length_b   1.000
_cell.length_c   1.000
_cell.angle_alpha   90.00
_cell.angle_beta   90.00
_cell.angle_gamma   90.00
#
_symmetry.space_group_name_H-M   'P 1'
#
loop_
_entity.id
_entity.type
_entity.pdbx_description
1 polymer ?
#
loop_
_entity_poly.entity_id
_entity_poly.type
_entity_poly.pdbx_seq_one_letter_code
_entity_poly.pdbx_strand_id
1 'polypeptide(L)'
;MNQIKTPKEFYQDYIAIFAPDSTRLDHLKTITRKLALIINEACMVNASKTADLIGAWVIGTKENRNLENRSSYDAYINQHTEVRQYIQRIIDKKPIHKMVLANLLITDLENSFELDKKILANLVCIDRLLNNKEYSLEYLYFESAGSLINRLHQSTTDWDFLIDCMDKRIRNASAHLNFSYSMRKSTFIGKNVYARNKTITKFEIAPQEMLLEILPKQSNIIQAFIANGILLWLSVNNFELYKKALDILD
;
A
#
# COMPACT_ATOMS: atom_id res chain seq x y z
N MET A 1 -15.56 20.01 -13.58
CA MET A 1 -16.09 18.81 -12.91
C MET A 1 -15.33 17.63 -13.47
N ASN A 2 -14.59 16.88 -12.64
CA ASN A 2 -14.03 15.61 -13.09
C ASN A 2 -15.21 14.64 -13.27
N GLN A 3 -15.35 14.09 -14.48
CA GLN A 3 -16.35 13.08 -14.78
C GLN A 3 -16.11 11.86 -13.88
N ILE A 4 -17.15 11.41 -13.17
CA ILE A 4 -17.08 10.16 -12.41
C ILE A 4 -16.99 9.01 -13.42
N LYS A 5 -16.00 8.12 -13.24
CA LYS A 5 -15.83 6.94 -14.07
C LYS A 5 -17.11 6.09 -14.06
N THR A 6 -17.44 5.54 -15.22
CA THR A 6 -18.51 4.55 -15.40
C THR A 6 -18.14 3.23 -14.71
N PRO A 7 -19.11 2.34 -14.43
CA PRO A 7 -18.81 1.01 -13.90
C PRO A 7 -17.84 0.21 -14.77
N LYS A 8 -17.92 0.37 -16.10
CA LYS A 8 -17.03 -0.32 -17.03
C LYS A 8 -15.59 0.19 -16.91
N GLU A 9 -15.39 1.50 -16.74
CA GLU A 9 -14.06 2.08 -16.53
C GLU A 9 -13.47 1.64 -15.19
N PHE A 10 -14.26 1.62 -14.11
CA PHE A 10 -13.81 1.07 -12.83
C PHE A 10 -13.43 -0.41 -12.93
N TYR A 11 -14.23 -1.22 -13.64
CA TYR A 11 -13.90 -2.62 -13.87
C TYR A 11 -12.62 -2.80 -14.71
N GLN A 12 -12.36 -1.91 -15.68
CA GLN A 12 -11.10 -1.93 -16.44
C GLN A 12 -9.91 -1.55 -15.58
N ASP A 13 -10.03 -0.54 -14.71
CA ASP A 13 -8.99 -0.20 -13.74
C ASP A 13 -8.70 -1.40 -12.81
N TYR A 14 -9.76 -2.09 -12.37
CA TYR A 14 -9.64 -3.28 -11.54
C TYR A 14 -8.86 -4.39 -12.26
N ILE A 15 -9.21 -4.73 -13.51
CA ILE A 15 -8.47 -5.72 -14.30
C ILE A 15 -7.00 -5.32 -14.45
N ALA A 16 -6.73 -4.04 -14.69
CA ALA A 16 -5.37 -3.55 -14.90
C ALA A 16 -4.47 -3.73 -13.66
N ILE A 17 -5.04 -3.74 -12.45
CA ILE A 17 -4.29 -4.05 -11.21
C ILE A 17 -3.77 -5.50 -11.22
N PHE A 18 -4.57 -6.44 -11.75
CA PHE A 18 -4.26 -7.88 -11.80
C PHE A 18 -3.66 -8.32 -13.14
N ALA A 19 -3.01 -7.41 -13.87
CA ALA A 19 -2.38 -7.74 -15.14
C ALA A 19 -1.31 -8.85 -14.98
N PRO A 20 -1.12 -9.74 -15.98
CA PRO A 20 -0.20 -10.88 -15.86
C PRO A 20 1.27 -10.54 -15.63
N ASP A 21 1.67 -9.30 -15.95
CA ASP A 21 3.01 -8.77 -15.71
C ASP A 21 3.22 -8.24 -14.29
N SER A 22 2.18 -8.28 -13.43
CA SER A 22 2.29 -7.94 -12.01
C SER A 22 3.13 -8.98 -11.27
N THR A 23 4.28 -8.54 -10.75
CA THR A 23 5.13 -9.36 -9.87
C THR A 23 4.34 -9.82 -8.65
N ARG A 24 4.36 -11.13 -8.35
CA ARG A 24 3.61 -11.76 -7.24
C ARG A 24 2.08 -11.59 -7.34
N LEU A 25 1.51 -11.80 -8.53
CA LEU A 25 0.07 -11.74 -8.78
C LEU A 25 -0.75 -12.59 -7.79
N ASP A 26 -0.38 -13.84 -7.52
CA ASP A 26 -1.12 -14.72 -6.60
C ASP A 26 -1.15 -14.17 -5.17
N HIS A 27 -0.06 -13.53 -4.76
CA HIS A 27 0.01 -12.85 -3.47
C HIS A 27 -0.91 -11.63 -3.45
N LEU A 28 -0.93 -10.82 -4.51
CA LEU A 28 -1.85 -9.68 -4.67
C LEU A 28 -3.32 -10.14 -4.60
N LYS A 29 -3.69 -11.21 -5.32
CA LYS A 29 -5.03 -11.81 -5.26
C LYS A 29 -5.38 -12.24 -3.84
N THR A 30 -4.45 -12.91 -3.15
CA THR A 30 -4.64 -13.41 -1.79
C THR A 30 -4.92 -12.29 -0.80
N ILE A 31 -4.08 -11.24 -0.78
CA ILE A 31 -4.29 -10.11 0.13
C ILE A 31 -5.55 -9.33 -0.22
N THR A 32 -5.89 -9.19 -1.51
CA THR A 32 -7.10 -8.49 -1.94
C THR A 32 -8.33 -9.24 -1.45
N ARG A 33 -8.35 -10.57 -1.59
CA ARG A 33 -9.45 -11.41 -1.12
C ARG A 33 -9.63 -11.33 0.39
N LYS A 34 -8.54 -11.44 1.17
CA LYS A 34 -8.60 -11.32 2.63
C LYS A 34 -9.12 -9.94 3.07
N LEU A 35 -8.64 -8.86 2.44
CA LEU A 35 -9.11 -7.51 2.71
C LEU A 35 -10.58 -7.32 2.32
N ALA A 36 -11.03 -7.92 1.21
CA ALA A 36 -12.43 -7.88 0.78
C ALA A 36 -13.38 -8.52 1.79
N LEU A 37 -12.98 -9.65 2.40
CA LEU A 37 -13.75 -10.29 3.46
C LEU A 37 -13.94 -9.34 4.65
N ILE A 38 -12.87 -8.72 5.13
CA ILE A 38 -12.91 -7.79 6.26
C ILE A 38 -13.75 -6.54 5.94
N ILE A 39 -13.62 -5.99 4.73
CA ILE A 39 -14.43 -4.83 4.31
C ILE A 39 -15.91 -5.20 4.21
N ASN A 40 -16.24 -6.39 3.71
CA ASN A 40 -17.62 -6.86 3.66
C ASN A 40 -18.21 -7.04 5.07
N GLU A 41 -17.45 -7.58 6.01
CA GLU A 41 -17.85 -7.64 7.43
C GLU A 41 -18.07 -6.24 8.02
N ALA A 42 -17.20 -5.28 7.70
CA ALA A 42 -17.35 -3.91 8.16
C ALA A 42 -18.61 -3.25 7.55
N CYS A 43 -18.94 -3.54 6.29
CA CYS A 43 -20.17 -3.10 5.65
C CYS A 43 -21.42 -3.69 6.32
N MET A 44 -21.37 -4.94 6.78
CA MET A 44 -22.45 -5.54 7.56
C MET A 44 -22.68 -4.84 8.90
N VAL A 45 -21.62 -4.33 9.54
CA VAL A 45 -21.71 -3.52 10.77
C VAL A 45 -22.24 -2.12 10.45
N ASN A 46 -21.62 -1.42 9.50
CA ASN A 46 -22.05 -0.10 9.04
C ASN A 46 -21.50 0.22 7.64
N ALA A 47 -22.34 0.03 6.62
CA ALA A 47 -21.98 0.28 5.23
C ALA A 47 -21.59 1.74 4.95
N SER A 48 -22.32 2.72 5.52
CA SER A 48 -22.05 4.15 5.30
C SER A 48 -20.67 4.54 5.86
N LYS A 49 -20.39 4.18 7.13
CA LYS A 49 -19.10 4.48 7.76
C LYS A 49 -17.95 3.77 7.06
N THR A 50 -18.15 2.55 6.58
CA THR A 50 -17.12 1.81 5.82
C THR A 50 -16.83 2.51 4.50
N ALA A 51 -17.87 2.89 3.75
CA ALA A 51 -17.72 3.64 2.51
C ALA A 51 -17.06 5.02 2.73
N ASP A 52 -17.42 5.72 3.81
CA ASP A 52 -16.81 6.99 4.18
C ASP A 52 -15.31 6.83 4.49
N LEU A 53 -14.91 5.77 5.19
CA LEU A 53 -13.49 5.48 5.48
C LEU A 53 -12.69 5.17 4.20
N ILE A 54 -13.20 4.26 3.36
CA ILE A 54 -12.52 3.91 2.10
C ILE A 54 -12.47 5.13 1.16
N GLY A 55 -13.56 5.89 1.06
CA GLY A 55 -13.65 7.10 0.26
C GLY A 55 -12.72 8.21 0.75
N ALA A 56 -12.58 8.37 2.07
CA ALA A 56 -11.73 9.39 2.66
C ALA A 56 -10.25 9.25 2.26
N TRP A 57 -9.80 8.03 1.93
CA TRP A 57 -8.45 7.85 1.40
C TRP A 57 -8.25 8.61 0.08
N VAL A 58 -9.27 8.70 -0.78
CA VAL A 58 -9.19 9.38 -2.09
C VAL A 58 -9.51 10.87 -1.98
N ILE A 59 -10.55 11.25 -1.25
CA ILE A 59 -11.11 12.62 -1.29
C ILE A 59 -11.05 13.37 0.05
N GLY A 60 -10.49 12.75 1.09
CA GLY A 60 -10.53 13.26 2.47
C GLY A 60 -11.91 13.09 3.11
N THR A 61 -12.06 13.57 4.35
CA THR A 61 -13.36 13.55 5.03
C THR A 61 -14.18 14.79 4.66
N LYS A 62 -15.47 14.81 5.05
CA LYS A 62 -16.33 15.99 4.85
C LYS A 62 -15.80 17.19 5.65
N GLU A 63 -15.28 16.91 6.83
CA GLU A 63 -14.75 17.85 7.81
C GLU A 63 -13.34 18.30 7.45
N ASN A 64 -12.52 17.41 6.89
CA ASN A 64 -11.13 17.66 6.56
C ASN A 64 -10.70 17.02 5.24
N ARG A 65 -10.77 17.81 4.16
CA ARG A 65 -10.33 17.41 2.82
C ARG A 65 -8.82 17.20 2.70
N ASN A 66 -8.01 17.72 3.63
CA ASN A 66 -6.55 17.57 3.59
C ASN A 66 -6.08 16.15 4.02
N LEU A 67 -7.02 15.28 4.42
CA LEU A 67 -6.76 13.86 4.64
C LEU A 67 -6.79 13.03 3.35
N GLU A 68 -7.02 13.68 2.20
CA GLU A 68 -6.91 13.07 0.88
C GLU A 68 -5.47 12.57 0.62
N ASN A 69 -5.35 11.49 -0.16
CA ASN A 69 -4.06 10.87 -0.46
C ASN A 69 -3.75 10.83 -1.95
N ARG A 70 -4.52 11.52 -2.79
CA ARG A 70 -4.28 11.66 -4.21
C ARG A 70 -2.93 12.30 -4.49
N SER A 71 -2.57 13.38 -3.79
CA SER A 71 -1.27 14.04 -3.99
C SER A 71 -0.10 13.08 -3.72
N SER A 72 -0.19 12.27 -2.66
CA SER A 72 0.81 11.24 -2.36
C SER A 72 0.79 10.08 -3.36
N TYR A 73 -0.40 9.70 -3.83
CA TYR A 73 -0.57 8.66 -4.83
C TYR A 73 0.01 9.08 -6.19
N ASP A 74 -0.23 10.32 -6.62
CA ASP A 74 0.33 10.87 -7.85
C ASP A 74 1.86 10.91 -7.77
N ALA A 75 2.43 11.28 -6.62
CA ALA A 75 3.88 11.24 -6.39
C ALA A 75 4.45 9.80 -6.49
N TYR A 76 3.76 8.83 -5.88
CA TYR A 76 4.12 7.41 -5.98
C TYR A 76 4.05 6.92 -7.43
N ILE A 77 2.95 7.13 -8.14
CA ILE A 77 2.79 6.62 -9.51
C ILE A 77 3.78 7.26 -10.48
N ASN A 78 4.08 8.55 -10.33
CA ASN A 78 5.10 9.21 -11.14
C ASN A 78 6.47 8.57 -10.92
N GLN A 79 6.85 8.36 -9.65
CA GLN A 79 8.12 7.71 -9.30
C GLN A 79 8.17 6.26 -9.79
N HIS A 80 7.10 5.49 -9.59
CA HIS A 80 7.00 4.10 -10.01
C HIS A 80 7.09 3.96 -11.53
N THR A 81 6.46 4.89 -12.26
CA THR A 81 6.56 4.97 -13.72
C THR A 81 7.99 5.28 -14.16
N GLU A 82 8.69 6.18 -13.49
CA GLU A 82 10.09 6.50 -13.79
C GLU A 82 10.99 5.27 -13.58
N VAL A 83 10.79 4.51 -12.49
CA VAL A 83 11.50 3.24 -12.24
C VAL A 83 11.25 2.25 -13.37
N ARG A 84 9.99 2.01 -13.76
CA ARG A 84 9.63 1.11 -14.86
C ARG A 84 10.27 1.53 -16.18
N GLN A 85 10.21 2.81 -16.52
CA GLN A 85 10.84 3.35 -17.73
C GLN A 85 12.36 3.18 -17.70
N TYR A 86 12.99 3.37 -16.54
CA TYR A 86 14.43 3.15 -16.38
C TYR A 86 14.78 1.67 -16.60
N ILE A 87 14.03 0.75 -15.99
CA ILE A 87 14.22 -0.70 -16.18
C ILE A 87 14.01 -1.09 -17.65
N GLN A 88 12.99 -0.56 -18.32
CA GLN A 88 12.75 -0.85 -19.74
C GLN A 88 13.95 -0.43 -20.61
N ARG A 89 14.55 0.74 -20.35
CA ARG A 89 15.78 1.17 -21.05
C ARG A 89 16.93 0.18 -20.88
N ILE A 90 17.04 -0.45 -19.72
CA ILE A 90 18.05 -1.50 -19.45
C ILE A 90 17.78 -2.73 -20.31
N ILE A 91 16.51 -3.18 -20.37
CA ILE A 91 16.07 -4.31 -21.20
C ILE A 91 16.39 -4.02 -22.68
N ASP A 92 16.20 -2.77 -23.10
CA ASP A 92 16.57 -2.27 -24.44
C ASP A 92 18.10 -2.09 -24.63
N LYS A 93 18.91 -2.72 -23.78
CA LYS A 93 20.39 -2.77 -23.82
C LYS A 93 21.07 -1.40 -23.70
N LYS A 94 20.45 -0.41 -23.07
CA LYS A 94 21.12 0.85 -22.73
C LYS A 94 22.03 0.68 -21.50
N PRO A 95 23.09 1.49 -21.36
CA PRO A 95 23.99 1.44 -20.20
C PRO A 95 23.24 1.61 -18.87
N ILE A 96 23.63 0.81 -17.87
CA ILE A 96 23.04 0.85 -16.53
C ILE A 96 23.87 1.75 -15.62
N HIS A 97 23.25 2.79 -15.05
CA HIS A 97 23.85 3.55 -13.95
C HIS A 97 23.31 3.01 -12.63
N LYS A 98 24.03 2.06 -12.02
CA LYS A 98 23.60 1.34 -10.80
C LYS A 98 23.15 2.26 -9.66
N MET A 99 23.88 3.37 -9.42
CA MET A 99 23.53 4.33 -8.38
C MET A 99 22.22 5.06 -8.68
N VAL A 100 21.98 5.42 -9.95
CA VAL A 100 20.73 6.07 -10.37
C VAL A 100 19.56 5.12 -10.18
N LEU A 101 19.66 3.88 -10.67
CA LEU A 101 18.64 2.87 -10.45
C LEU A 101 18.38 2.64 -8.97
N ALA A 102 19.43 2.53 -8.16
CA ALA A 102 19.26 2.30 -6.73
C ALA A 102 18.55 3.47 -6.03
N ASN A 103 18.87 4.72 -6.38
CA ASN A 103 18.17 5.89 -5.85
C ASN A 103 16.70 5.92 -6.28
N LEU A 104 16.41 5.62 -7.56
CA LEU A 104 15.03 5.53 -8.05
C LEU A 104 14.22 4.50 -7.27
N LEU A 105 14.80 3.34 -6.98
CA LEU A 105 14.16 2.27 -6.19
C LEU A 105 13.96 2.68 -4.72
N ILE A 106 14.91 3.41 -4.13
CA ILE A 106 14.77 3.95 -2.76
C ILE A 106 13.64 4.96 -2.69
N THR A 107 13.58 5.91 -3.63
CA THR A 107 12.51 6.91 -3.67
C THR A 107 11.14 6.26 -3.90
N ASP A 108 11.05 5.24 -4.75
CA ASP A 108 9.81 4.48 -4.98
C ASP A 108 9.31 3.79 -3.69
N LEU A 109 10.24 3.17 -2.97
CA LEU A 109 10.00 2.54 -1.67
C LEU A 109 9.56 3.56 -0.60
N GLU A 110 10.16 4.74 -0.56
CA GLU A 110 9.81 5.80 0.40
C GLU A 110 8.41 6.36 0.13
N ASN A 111 8.08 6.61 -1.15
CA ASN A 111 6.76 7.10 -1.56
C ASN A 111 5.65 6.07 -1.33
N SER A 112 5.92 4.78 -1.61
CA SER A 112 4.96 3.70 -1.31
C SER A 112 4.75 3.53 0.19
N PHE A 113 5.81 3.57 1.00
CA PHE A 113 5.69 3.48 2.45
C PHE A 113 4.89 4.64 3.08
N GLU A 114 4.92 5.83 2.47
CA GLU A 114 4.05 6.94 2.87
C GLU A 114 2.57 6.57 2.69
N LEU A 115 2.21 5.96 1.56
CA LEU A 115 0.85 5.48 1.30
C LEU A 115 0.45 4.32 2.21
N ASP A 116 1.36 3.39 2.51
CA ASP A 116 1.11 2.29 3.45
C ASP A 116 0.68 2.82 4.82
N LYS A 117 1.33 3.88 5.33
CA LYS A 117 0.94 4.53 6.58
C LYS A 117 -0.49 5.09 6.55
N LYS A 118 -0.86 5.71 5.44
CA LYS A 118 -2.21 6.28 5.22
C LYS A 118 -3.27 5.18 5.11
N ILE A 119 -2.92 4.05 4.50
CA ILE A 119 -3.76 2.85 4.46
C ILE A 119 -3.92 2.28 5.87
N LEU A 120 -2.83 2.12 6.64
CA LEU A 120 -2.88 1.62 8.01
C LEU A 120 -3.81 2.43 8.92
N ALA A 121 -3.84 3.77 8.79
CA ALA A 121 -4.76 4.61 9.55
C ALA A 121 -6.23 4.24 9.25
N ASN A 122 -6.56 4.01 7.98
CA ASN A 122 -7.89 3.55 7.57
C ASN A 122 -8.20 2.14 8.09
N LEU A 123 -7.24 1.22 8.03
CA LEU A 123 -7.41 -0.14 8.56
C LEU A 123 -7.67 -0.14 10.07
N VAL A 124 -6.99 0.72 10.85
CA VAL A 124 -7.27 0.87 12.29
C VAL A 124 -8.68 1.41 12.53
N CYS A 125 -9.18 2.33 11.70
CA CYS A 125 -10.57 2.79 11.78
C CYS A 125 -11.57 1.68 11.48
N ILE A 126 -11.32 0.88 10.43
CA ILE A 126 -12.17 -0.28 10.06
C ILE A 126 -12.16 -1.31 11.18
N ASP A 127 -10.98 -1.62 11.73
CA ASP A 127 -10.84 -2.54 12.85
C ASP A 127 -11.64 -2.09 14.08
N ARG A 128 -11.55 -0.80 14.42
CA ARG A 128 -12.33 -0.22 15.52
C ARG A 128 -13.82 -0.25 15.23
N LEU A 129 -14.24 -0.01 13.99
CA LEU A 129 -15.64 -0.12 13.57
C LEU A 129 -16.17 -1.54 13.81
N LEU A 130 -15.44 -2.56 13.36
CA LEU A 130 -15.79 -3.98 13.55
C LEU A 130 -15.93 -4.35 15.03
N ASN A 131 -15.08 -3.78 15.88
CA ASN A 131 -15.05 -4.06 17.31
C ASN A 131 -15.91 -3.09 18.15
N ASN A 132 -16.79 -2.29 17.51
CA ASN A 132 -17.64 -1.29 18.16
C ASN A 132 -16.87 -0.32 19.09
N LYS A 133 -15.69 0.11 18.64
CA LYS A 133 -14.81 1.08 19.32
C LYS A 133 -14.86 2.42 18.59
N GLU A 134 -14.75 3.51 19.35
CA GLU A 134 -14.64 4.85 18.77
C GLU A 134 -13.31 5.04 18.04
N TYR A 135 -13.35 5.80 16.94
CA TYR A 135 -12.18 6.14 16.14
C TYR A 135 -12.30 7.56 15.58
N SER A 136 -11.14 8.16 15.30
CA SER A 136 -11.02 9.42 14.55
C SER A 136 -9.92 9.23 13.53
N LEU A 137 -10.27 9.31 12.24
CA LEU A 137 -9.29 9.24 11.17
C LEU A 137 -8.30 10.41 11.26
N GLU A 138 -8.78 11.61 11.60
CA GLU A 138 -7.94 12.81 11.77
C GLU A 138 -6.83 12.60 12.79
N TYR A 139 -7.12 11.94 13.91
CA TYR A 139 -6.11 11.62 14.92
C TYR A 139 -5.16 10.51 14.45
N LEU A 140 -5.72 9.42 13.92
CA LEU A 140 -4.94 8.24 13.52
C LEU A 140 -4.03 8.50 12.31
N TYR A 141 -4.41 9.41 11.42
CA TYR A 141 -3.69 9.74 10.20
C TYR A 141 -2.26 10.26 10.45
N PHE A 142 -2.02 10.91 11.60
CA PHE A 142 -0.70 11.43 11.96
C PHE A 142 0.08 10.51 12.91
N GLU A 143 -0.46 9.34 13.28
CA GLU A 143 0.27 8.37 14.08
C GLU A 143 1.40 7.69 13.26
N SER A 144 2.46 7.26 13.96
CA SER A 144 3.53 6.48 13.33
C SER A 144 3.03 5.10 12.86
N ALA A 145 3.62 4.57 11.77
CA ALA A 145 3.34 3.22 11.28
C ALA A 145 3.44 2.16 12.39
N GLY A 146 4.45 2.28 13.26
CA GLY A 146 4.66 1.34 14.37
C GLY A 146 3.52 1.36 15.39
N SER A 147 2.95 2.53 15.68
CA SER A 147 1.76 2.65 16.55
C SER A 147 0.55 1.96 15.93
N LEU A 148 0.26 2.27 14.66
CA LEU A 148 -0.87 1.71 13.93
C LEU A 148 -0.77 0.18 13.81
N ILE A 149 0.40 -0.35 13.45
CA ILE A 149 0.67 -1.79 13.37
C ILE A 149 0.47 -2.48 14.73
N ASN A 150 0.97 -1.89 15.82
CA ASN A 150 0.80 -2.47 17.15
C ASN A 150 -0.68 -2.54 17.56
N ARG A 151 -1.51 -1.57 17.16
CA ARG A 151 -2.96 -1.62 17.40
C ARG A 151 -3.60 -2.76 16.62
N LEU A 152 -3.25 -2.93 15.35
CA LEU A 152 -3.79 -4.01 14.51
C LEU A 152 -3.37 -5.40 15.02
N HIS A 153 -2.13 -5.60 15.44
CA HIS A 153 -1.68 -6.85 16.08
C HIS A 153 -2.42 -7.20 17.38
N GLN A 154 -2.97 -6.20 18.08
CA GLN A 154 -3.74 -6.39 19.31
C GLN A 154 -5.23 -6.64 19.04
N SER A 155 -5.65 -6.59 17.77
CA SER A 155 -7.02 -6.88 17.38
C SER A 155 -7.29 -8.38 17.34
N THR A 156 -8.57 -8.73 17.36
CA THR A 156 -9.05 -10.08 17.07
C THR A 156 -9.12 -10.37 15.57
N THR A 157 -9.16 -9.32 14.74
CA THR A 157 -9.09 -9.40 13.28
C THR A 157 -7.65 -9.71 12.85
N ASP A 158 -7.46 -10.74 12.02
CA ASP A 158 -6.15 -11.07 11.46
C ASP A 158 -5.74 -10.03 10.40
N TRP A 159 -4.82 -9.14 10.78
CA TRP A 159 -4.23 -8.15 9.89
C TRP A 159 -2.82 -8.53 9.41
N ASP A 160 -2.27 -9.66 9.87
CA ASP A 160 -0.87 -10.04 9.65
C ASP A 160 -0.59 -10.24 8.15
N PHE A 161 -1.59 -10.69 7.38
CA PHE A 161 -1.48 -10.86 5.93
C PHE A 161 -1.09 -9.56 5.19
N LEU A 162 -1.48 -8.40 5.70
CA LEU A 162 -1.13 -7.10 5.14
C LEU A 162 0.10 -6.53 5.84
N ILE A 163 0.22 -6.71 7.15
CA ILE A 163 1.36 -6.20 7.92
C ILE A 163 2.68 -6.84 7.47
N ASP A 164 2.67 -8.13 7.15
CA ASP A 164 3.84 -8.88 6.65
C ASP A 164 4.31 -8.43 5.26
N CYS A 165 3.50 -7.66 4.55
CA CYS A 165 3.91 -7.03 3.30
C CYS A 165 4.88 -5.85 3.53
N MET A 166 4.86 -5.26 4.72
CA MET A 166 5.74 -4.14 5.08
C MET A 166 7.04 -4.65 5.71
N ASP A 167 8.16 -4.52 4.99
CA ASP A 167 9.45 -4.93 5.53
C ASP A 167 9.81 -4.12 6.79
N LYS A 168 9.97 -4.83 7.91
CA LYS A 168 10.26 -4.24 9.23
C LYS A 168 11.57 -3.44 9.25
N ARG A 169 12.59 -3.88 8.51
CA ARG A 169 13.91 -3.21 8.48
C ARG A 169 13.78 -1.88 7.76
N ILE A 170 13.11 -1.88 6.62
CA ILE A 170 12.86 -0.68 5.82
C ILE A 170 11.97 0.29 6.58
N ARG A 171 10.84 -0.17 7.14
CA ARG A 171 9.96 0.66 7.97
C ARG A 171 10.72 1.45 9.04
N ASN A 172 11.61 0.76 9.75
CA ASN A 172 12.41 1.37 10.82
C ASN A 172 13.52 2.30 10.27
N ALA A 173 14.09 2.00 9.10
CA ALA A 173 15.13 2.81 8.48
C ALA A 173 14.60 4.06 7.77
N SER A 174 13.46 3.95 7.06
CA SER A 174 12.79 5.04 6.35
C SER A 174 12.24 6.09 7.32
N ALA A 175 11.80 5.69 8.52
CA ALA A 175 11.44 6.63 9.58
C ALA A 175 12.61 7.53 10.04
N HIS A 176 13.85 7.21 9.67
CA HIS A 176 15.06 7.91 10.10
C HIS A 176 16.01 8.28 8.94
N LEU A 177 15.56 8.25 7.67
CA LEU A 177 16.37 8.60 6.49
C LEU A 177 17.72 7.86 6.43
N ASN A 178 17.74 6.59 6.84
CA ASN A 178 18.97 5.81 7.03
C ASN A 178 19.14 4.67 6.01
N PHE A 179 18.52 4.77 4.83
CA PHE A 179 18.56 3.75 3.79
C PHE A 179 19.28 4.27 2.54
N SER A 180 20.30 3.56 2.06
CA SER A 180 21.10 3.98 0.90
C SER A 180 21.69 2.79 0.17
N TYR A 181 22.28 3.02 -1.01
CA TYR A 181 22.96 1.98 -1.78
C TYR A 181 24.48 2.08 -1.68
N SER A 182 25.13 0.95 -1.38
CA SER A 182 26.59 0.87 -1.35
C SER A 182 27.13 0.28 -2.64
N MET A 183 27.77 1.11 -3.49
CA MET A 183 28.45 0.63 -4.69
C MET A 183 29.57 -0.38 -4.38
N ARG A 184 30.28 -0.20 -3.26
CA ARG A 184 31.37 -1.08 -2.85
C ARG A 184 30.87 -2.49 -2.52
N LYS A 185 29.73 -2.60 -1.83
CA LYS A 185 29.15 -3.88 -1.43
C LYS A 185 28.13 -4.41 -2.44
N SER A 186 27.69 -3.58 -3.37
CA SER A 186 26.58 -3.84 -4.29
C SER A 186 25.27 -4.20 -3.59
N THR A 187 25.06 -3.67 -2.37
CA THR A 187 23.89 -3.92 -1.52
C THR A 187 23.23 -2.63 -1.08
N PHE A 188 21.93 -2.69 -0.81
CA PHE A 188 21.25 -1.65 -0.06
C PHE A 188 21.62 -1.80 1.41
N ILE A 189 21.93 -0.69 2.07
CA ILE A 189 22.36 -0.65 3.46
C ILE A 189 21.40 0.22 4.26
N GLY A 190 21.06 -0.25 5.45
CA GLY A 190 20.17 0.45 6.34
C GLY A 190 20.65 0.42 7.78
N LYS A 191 20.04 1.27 8.61
CA LYS A 191 20.23 1.24 10.06
C LYS A 191 18.88 1.12 10.76
N ASN A 192 18.76 0.16 11.66
CA ASN A 192 17.69 0.12 12.63
C ASN A 192 18.14 0.87 13.88
N VAL A 193 17.37 1.88 14.29
CA VAL A 193 17.60 2.60 15.54
C VAL A 193 16.62 2.08 16.58
N TYR A 194 17.16 1.49 17.64
CA TYR A 194 16.36 1.01 18.77
C TYR A 194 16.39 2.05 19.87
N ALA A 195 15.40 2.95 19.88
CA ALA A 195 15.35 4.07 20.83
C ALA A 195 15.39 3.64 22.30
N ARG A 196 14.74 2.52 22.64
CA ARG A 196 14.63 2.01 24.03
C ARG A 196 15.97 1.61 24.64
N ASN A 197 16.88 1.03 23.85
CA ASN A 197 18.19 0.58 24.34
C ASN A 197 19.36 1.40 23.75
N LYS A 198 19.05 2.47 23.00
CA LYS A 198 20.01 3.35 22.30
C LYS A 198 21.00 2.58 21.40
N THR A 199 20.58 1.44 20.83
CA THR A 199 21.42 0.65 19.92
C THR A 199 21.10 0.94 18.46
N ILE A 200 22.12 0.85 17.61
CA ILE A 200 21.98 0.96 16.16
C ILE A 200 22.53 -0.31 15.54
N THR A 201 21.69 -1.07 14.84
CA THR A 201 22.15 -2.24 14.06
C THR A 201 22.12 -1.91 12.59
N LYS A 202 23.19 -2.24 11.87
CA LYS A 202 23.21 -2.15 10.41
C LYS A 202 22.59 -3.40 9.81
N PHE A 203 21.90 -3.23 8.69
CA PHE A 203 21.43 -4.35 7.88
C PHE A 203 21.79 -4.11 6.42
N GLU A 204 21.80 -5.19 5.65
CA GLU A 204 22.01 -5.16 4.21
C GLU A 204 20.86 -5.90 3.53
N ILE A 205 20.45 -5.42 2.35
CA ILE A 205 19.44 -6.03 1.49
C ILE A 205 20.09 -6.22 0.12
N ALA A 206 20.00 -7.44 -0.40
CA ALA A 206 20.49 -7.74 -1.75
C ALA A 206 19.56 -7.11 -2.81
N PRO A 207 20.08 -6.66 -3.97
CA PRO A 207 19.24 -6.12 -5.02
C PRO A 207 18.10 -7.06 -5.48
N GLN A 208 18.36 -8.36 -5.51
CA GLN A 208 17.35 -9.37 -5.85
C GLN A 208 16.21 -9.40 -4.82
N GLU A 209 16.54 -9.36 -3.53
CA GLU A 209 15.55 -9.30 -2.45
C GLU A 209 14.71 -8.02 -2.54
N MET A 210 15.36 -6.87 -2.77
CA MET A 210 14.68 -5.60 -2.95
C MET A 210 13.65 -5.64 -4.10
N LEU A 211 14.05 -6.19 -5.26
CA LEU A 211 13.25 -6.20 -6.49
C LEU A 211 12.16 -7.29 -6.53
N LEU A 212 12.44 -8.48 -5.98
CA LEU A 212 11.56 -9.64 -6.12
C LEU A 212 10.67 -9.86 -4.88
N GLU A 213 11.09 -9.36 -3.72
CA GLU A 213 10.36 -9.53 -2.46
C GLU A 213 9.75 -8.22 -1.98
N ILE A 214 10.58 -7.22 -1.74
CA ILE A 214 10.20 -6.06 -0.93
C ILE A 214 9.30 -5.10 -1.70
N LEU A 215 9.77 -4.57 -2.84
CA LEU A 215 9.00 -3.62 -3.64
C LEU A 215 7.66 -4.20 -4.12
N PRO A 216 7.60 -5.45 -4.63
CA PRO A 216 6.32 -6.05 -5.02
C PRO A 216 5.35 -6.17 -3.85
N LYS A 217 5.81 -6.59 -2.66
CA LYS A 217 4.94 -6.72 -1.47
C LYS A 217 4.34 -5.39 -1.05
N GLN A 218 5.13 -4.30 -1.04
CA GLN A 218 4.60 -2.98 -0.72
C GLN A 218 3.61 -2.46 -1.77
N SER A 219 3.95 -2.57 -3.06
CA SER A 219 3.03 -2.20 -4.14
C SER A 219 1.70 -2.96 -4.03
N ASN A 220 1.75 -4.23 -3.66
CA ASN A 220 0.56 -5.05 -3.48
C ASN A 220 -0.39 -4.49 -2.39
N ILE A 221 0.12 -3.89 -1.30
CA ILE A 221 -0.74 -3.27 -0.26
C ILE A 221 -1.61 -2.17 -0.89
N ILE A 222 -0.97 -1.25 -1.61
CA ILE A 222 -1.63 -0.11 -2.25
C ILE A 222 -2.64 -0.61 -3.29
N GLN A 223 -2.21 -1.53 -4.15
CA GLN A 223 -3.04 -2.12 -5.20
C GLN A 223 -4.26 -2.85 -4.62
N ALA A 224 -4.07 -3.66 -3.58
CA ALA A 224 -5.16 -4.38 -2.93
C ALA A 224 -6.16 -3.43 -2.26
N PHE A 225 -5.69 -2.35 -1.64
CA PHE A 225 -6.56 -1.34 -1.05
C PHE A 225 -7.42 -0.63 -2.11
N ILE A 226 -6.80 -0.20 -3.21
CA ILE A 226 -7.51 0.42 -4.35
C ILE A 226 -8.50 -0.56 -4.98
N ALA A 227 -8.08 -1.80 -5.23
CA ALA A 227 -8.92 -2.85 -5.79
C ALA A 227 -10.17 -3.10 -4.92
N ASN A 228 -10.02 -3.07 -3.61
CA ASN A 228 -11.13 -3.20 -2.68
C ASN A 228 -12.07 -1.99 -2.67
N GLY A 229 -11.54 -0.77 -2.83
CA GLY A 229 -12.38 0.41 -3.05
C GLY A 229 -13.22 0.29 -4.32
N ILE A 230 -12.64 -0.24 -5.40
CA ILE A 230 -13.36 -0.50 -6.65
C ILE A 230 -14.42 -1.59 -6.46
N LEU A 231 -14.09 -2.70 -5.79
CA LEU A 231 -15.06 -3.78 -5.49
C LEU A 231 -16.26 -3.26 -4.71
N LEU A 232 -16.02 -2.47 -3.66
CA LEU A 232 -17.08 -1.85 -2.85
C LEU A 232 -17.96 -0.91 -3.69
N TRP A 233 -17.35 -0.14 -4.60
CA TRP A 233 -18.12 0.73 -5.49
C TRP A 233 -18.96 -0.08 -6.50
N LEU A 234 -18.39 -1.13 -7.09
CA LEU A 234 -19.09 -2.01 -8.03
C LEU A 234 -20.21 -2.80 -7.36
N SER A 235 -20.05 -3.25 -6.12
CA SER A 235 -21.08 -4.02 -5.40
C SER A 235 -22.39 -3.25 -5.26
N VAL A 236 -22.32 -1.91 -5.22
CA VAL A 236 -23.48 -1.02 -5.14
C VAL A 236 -23.98 -0.59 -6.52
N ASN A 237 -23.07 -0.30 -7.46
CA ASN A 237 -23.42 0.37 -8.72
C ASN A 237 -23.54 -0.56 -9.92
N ASN A 238 -22.96 -1.76 -9.90
CA ASN A 238 -23.10 -2.77 -10.95
C ASN A 238 -22.74 -4.18 -10.45
N PHE A 239 -23.74 -4.92 -10.00
CA PHE A 239 -23.54 -6.24 -9.39
C PHE A 239 -22.98 -7.30 -10.37
N GLU A 240 -23.26 -7.19 -11.67
CA GLU A 240 -22.70 -8.11 -12.66
C GLU A 240 -21.19 -7.95 -12.83
N LEU A 241 -20.71 -6.70 -12.92
CA LEU A 241 -19.28 -6.40 -12.98
C LEU A 241 -18.59 -6.69 -11.66
N TYR A 242 -19.28 -6.51 -10.52
CA TYR A 242 -18.78 -6.93 -9.22
C TYR A 242 -18.50 -8.44 -9.17
N LYS A 243 -19.43 -9.29 -9.64
CA LYS A 243 -19.19 -10.74 -9.71
C LYS A 243 -17.99 -11.08 -10.59
N LYS A 244 -17.92 -10.50 -11.79
CA LYS A 244 -16.78 -10.70 -12.69
C LYS A 244 -15.46 -10.26 -12.07
N ALA A 245 -15.47 -9.20 -11.25
CA ALA A 245 -14.29 -8.74 -10.53
C ALA A 245 -13.88 -9.73 -9.44
N LEU A 246 -14.83 -10.34 -8.72
CA LEU A 246 -14.52 -11.41 -7.77
C LEU A 246 -13.93 -12.65 -8.44
N ASP A 247 -14.42 -13.03 -9.63
CA ASP A 247 -13.89 -14.18 -10.38
C ASP A 247 -12.40 -14.03 -10.75
N ILE A 248 -11.88 -12.80 -10.82
CA ILE A 248 -10.45 -12.54 -11.05
C ILE A 248 -9.62 -12.93 -9.84
N LEU A 249 -10.20 -12.88 -8.63
CA LEU A 249 -9.49 -13.23 -7.41
C LEU A 249 -9.32 -14.74 -7.28
N ASP A 250 -10.17 -15.55 -7.89
CA ASP A 250 -10.03 -17.02 -7.93
C ASP A 250 -8.80 -17.47 -8.73
#